data_AF-A0A662Q6W8-F1
#
_entry.id   AF-A0A662Q6W8-F1
#
_cell.length_a   1.000
_cell.length_b   1.000
_cell.length_c   1.000
_cell.angle_alpha   90.00
_cell.angle_beta   90.00
_cell.angle_gamma   90.00
#
_symmetry.space_group_name_H-M   'P 1'
#
loop_
_entity.id
_entity.type
_entity.pdbx_description
1 polymer ?
#
loop_
_entity_poly.entity_id
_entity_poly.type
_entity_poly.pdbx_seq_one_letter_code
_entity_poly.pdbx_strand_id
1 'polypeptide(L)'
;MRARWISLIILLITLSTISILYLGLTQSPTSQPPSETSSVSRMSSQEAREDVAGFLDVGEIYEELGYPRMSWNPQSPNYTVSYHYLGDRPIHYRLGYLKMPAIDLEEALEIASKAANITPQNYKLVSAYFSPGHVVNGSLLIEPTWSLHFVRTFKGYWIWGGFGDYSDIEVTVDAFKGVARQVSKYEEDLPPSNASFNLRINSSQAIEILRSSNIPNIPVQLLRKGAVRLIDLRIARISPDAKNLLLQSPVDPKFINEYRLYWFIILSGENIRNGNLTYPVGSFLVDAETGEVAAATYYTTLPSMKWQTVFARLNYSSAENLEVENMTITVCPKFAYEFPPLEDSLIKPIIRLSCFPLIIENVIIVKPGESGKIDLEIKPINIVSDVILSFEVVDPLGDQGIPKELVSPPSEAVAKNGSSINVPLSIKAPQNADQRTYLVELDVYWRMPDWNHSMLTRTFILLSIWDGRGEWPHPPSQLLTGLKP
;
A
#
# COMPACT_ATOMS: atom_id res chain seq x y z
N MET A 1 -48.33 -10.06 -25.11
CA MET A 1 -46.92 -9.78 -24.69
C MET A 1 -46.09 -8.96 -25.69
N ARG A 2 -46.39 -8.88 -27.00
CA ARG A 2 -45.52 -8.17 -27.97
C ARG A 2 -45.47 -6.63 -27.86
N ALA A 3 -46.43 -5.96 -27.22
CA ALA A 3 -46.48 -4.49 -27.17
C ALA A 3 -45.41 -3.82 -26.28
N ARG A 4 -44.91 -4.48 -25.22
CA ARG A 4 -43.95 -3.85 -24.27
C ARG A 4 -42.50 -3.76 -24.78
N TRP A 5 -42.15 -4.45 -25.87
CA TRP A 5 -40.79 -4.44 -26.43
C TRP A 5 -40.53 -3.29 -27.39
N ILE A 6 -41.57 -2.81 -28.10
CA ILE A 6 -41.43 -1.72 -29.08
C ILE A 6 -41.06 -0.40 -28.38
N SER A 7 -41.70 -0.09 -27.25
CA SER A 7 -41.40 1.10 -26.44
C SER A 7 -39.96 1.13 -25.90
N LEU A 8 -39.37 -0.04 -25.61
CA LEU A 8 -38.00 -0.14 -25.10
C LEU A 8 -36.96 0.17 -26.19
N ILE A 9 -37.21 -0.30 -27.42
CA ILE A 9 -36.32 -0.09 -28.58
C ILE A 9 -36.33 1.39 -29.01
N ILE A 10 -37.49 2.04 -29.01
CA ILE A 10 -37.60 3.47 -29.34
C ILE A 10 -36.80 4.32 -28.33
N LEU A 11 -36.84 3.97 -27.04
CA LEU A 11 -36.12 4.69 -25.99
C LEU A 11 -34.59 4.60 -26.15
N LEU A 12 -34.05 3.46 -26.60
CA LEU A 12 -32.62 3.33 -26.89
C LEU A 12 -32.18 4.23 -28.06
N ILE A 13 -32.98 4.31 -29.13
CA ILE A 13 -32.65 5.09 -30.34
C ILE A 13 -32.63 6.60 -30.05
N THR A 14 -33.49 7.09 -29.14
CA THR A 14 -33.46 8.49 -28.69
C THR A 14 -32.30 8.82 -27.75
N LEU A 15 -31.71 7.82 -27.08
CA LEU A 15 -30.51 8.01 -26.25
C LEU A 15 -29.21 7.95 -27.07
N SER A 16 -29.17 7.19 -28.17
CA SER A 16 -27.98 7.09 -29.04
C SER A 16 -27.76 8.29 -29.97
N THR A 17 -28.68 9.25 -30.03
CA THR A 17 -28.70 10.33 -31.05
C THR A 17 -28.30 11.72 -30.56
N ILE A 18 -28.02 11.89 -29.26
CA ILE A 18 -27.64 13.19 -28.66
C ILE A 18 -26.11 13.40 -28.63
N SER A 19 -25.32 12.31 -28.66
CA SER A 19 -23.85 12.36 -28.47
C SER A 19 -23.02 12.56 -29.75
N ILE A 20 -23.64 12.84 -30.91
CA ILE A 20 -22.95 12.94 -32.21
C ILE A 20 -23.38 14.20 -32.98
N LEU A 21 -23.23 15.38 -32.38
CA LEU A 21 -23.25 16.67 -33.10
C LEU A 21 -22.81 17.84 -32.19
N TYR A 22 -21.50 18.00 -31.96
CA TYR A 22 -20.86 19.32 -31.69
C TYR A 22 -19.32 19.22 -31.76
N LEU A 23 -18.79 19.06 -32.97
CA LEU A 23 -17.35 19.13 -33.22
C LEU A 23 -17.08 19.73 -34.61
N GLY A 24 -16.41 20.88 -34.64
CA GLY A 24 -15.93 21.56 -35.85
C GLY A 24 -16.91 22.56 -36.50
N LEU A 25 -16.59 23.86 -36.46
CA LEU A 25 -16.11 24.63 -37.63
C LEU A 25 -16.18 26.16 -37.41
N THR A 26 -15.01 26.79 -37.25
CA THR A 26 -14.68 28.10 -37.83
C THR A 26 -13.20 28.08 -38.24
N GLN A 27 -12.82 28.78 -39.31
CA GLN A 27 -11.47 28.75 -39.88
C GLN A 27 -10.97 30.16 -40.26
N SER A 28 -9.75 30.49 -39.77
CA SER A 28 -8.64 31.07 -40.56
C SER A 28 -8.81 32.47 -41.21
N PRO A 29 -7.79 33.03 -41.90
CA PRO A 29 -6.53 33.49 -41.29
C PRO A 29 -6.05 34.88 -41.78
N THR A 30 -5.06 35.51 -41.13
CA THR A 30 -4.22 36.61 -41.70
C THR A 30 -2.86 36.71 -40.98
N SER A 31 -1.92 37.55 -41.44
CA SER A 31 -0.47 37.22 -41.43
C SER A 31 0.54 38.33 -41.03
N GLN A 32 1.54 37.96 -40.20
CA GLN A 32 2.97 38.40 -40.19
C GLN A 32 3.36 39.91 -40.03
N PRO A 33 4.63 40.26 -39.73
CA PRO A 33 5.69 39.62 -38.91
C PRO A 33 6.26 40.62 -37.82
N PRO A 34 7.58 40.71 -37.52
CA PRO A 34 8.26 40.01 -36.41
C PRO A 34 8.84 40.92 -35.30
N SER A 35 9.44 40.32 -34.27
CA SER A 35 10.41 40.94 -33.33
C SER A 35 11.31 39.88 -32.69
N GLU A 36 12.46 40.28 -32.14
CA GLU A 36 13.63 39.39 -31.97
C GLU A 36 13.83 38.75 -30.58
N THR A 37 14.45 37.55 -30.61
CA THR A 37 15.38 36.95 -29.64
C THR A 37 15.08 36.99 -28.14
N SER A 38 14.76 35.81 -27.57
CA SER A 38 15.55 35.24 -26.46
C SER A 38 15.30 33.75 -26.31
N SER A 39 16.36 32.95 -26.37
CA SER A 39 16.30 31.49 -26.30
C SER A 39 16.41 30.99 -24.86
N VAL A 40 15.29 30.55 -24.29
CA VAL A 40 15.27 29.68 -23.11
C VAL A 40 14.68 28.34 -23.54
N SER A 41 15.45 27.27 -23.43
CA SER A 41 15.04 25.92 -23.84
C SER A 41 14.02 25.33 -22.87
N ARG A 42 12.74 25.70 -23.06
CA ARG A 42 11.64 24.84 -22.62
C ARG A 42 11.68 23.56 -23.45
N MET A 43 12.35 22.53 -22.93
CA MET A 43 11.90 21.16 -23.20
C MET A 43 10.41 21.11 -22.85
N SER A 44 9.59 20.59 -23.75
CA SER A 44 8.16 20.55 -23.52
C SER A 44 7.83 19.54 -22.43
N SER A 45 6.79 19.82 -21.64
CA SER A 45 6.17 18.85 -20.73
C SER A 45 5.43 17.72 -21.47
N GLN A 46 5.71 17.53 -22.76
CA GLN A 46 5.18 16.49 -23.62
C GLN A 46 6.31 15.53 -24.00
N GLU A 47 7.47 16.02 -24.42
CA GLU A 47 8.70 15.22 -24.56
C GLU A 47 9.05 14.49 -23.25
N ALA A 48 9.02 15.21 -22.11
CA ALA A 48 9.28 14.59 -20.80
C ALA A 48 8.28 13.47 -20.44
N ARG A 49 7.02 13.57 -20.92
CA ARG A 49 6.00 12.54 -20.70
C ARG A 49 6.17 11.33 -21.62
N GLU A 50 6.62 11.56 -22.86
CA GLU A 50 6.93 10.48 -23.80
C GLU A 50 8.16 9.66 -23.33
N ASP A 51 9.18 10.31 -22.74
CA ASP A 51 10.30 9.62 -22.07
C ASP A 51 9.85 8.83 -20.82
N VAL A 52 9.01 9.41 -19.95
CA VAL A 52 8.53 8.71 -18.74
C VAL A 52 7.69 7.48 -19.07
N ALA A 53 6.80 7.58 -20.07
CA ALA A 53 5.99 6.44 -20.53
C ALA A 53 6.85 5.24 -20.98
N GLY A 54 8.04 5.50 -21.53
CA GLY A 54 8.98 4.47 -21.94
C GLY A 54 9.48 3.56 -20.81
N PHE A 55 9.45 4.00 -19.54
CA PHE A 55 9.85 3.15 -18.40
C PHE A 55 8.74 2.17 -17.95
N LEU A 56 7.47 2.49 -18.24
CA LEU A 56 6.29 1.67 -17.86
C LEU A 56 5.99 0.55 -18.88
N ASP A 57 6.49 0.69 -20.09
CA ASP A 57 6.53 -0.36 -21.10
C ASP A 57 7.48 -1.50 -20.67
N VAL A 58 6.97 -2.74 -20.62
CA VAL A 58 7.75 -3.94 -20.28
C VAL A 58 8.68 -4.39 -21.42
N GLY A 59 8.41 -3.94 -22.65
CA GLY A 59 9.10 -4.36 -23.88
C GLY A 59 8.44 -5.57 -24.56
N GLU A 60 8.54 -5.60 -25.90
CA GLU A 60 7.89 -6.57 -26.81
C GLU A 60 8.00 -8.03 -26.33
N ILE A 61 9.20 -8.49 -25.98
CA ILE A 61 9.45 -9.88 -25.53
C ILE A 61 8.67 -10.20 -24.24
N TYR A 62 8.55 -9.26 -23.30
CA TYR A 62 7.81 -9.46 -22.06
C TYR A 62 6.30 -9.33 -22.26
N GLU A 63 5.85 -8.48 -23.19
CA GLU A 63 4.44 -8.43 -23.60
C GLU A 63 3.99 -9.72 -24.31
N GLU A 64 4.79 -10.30 -25.21
CA GLU A 64 4.52 -11.61 -25.82
C GLU A 64 4.45 -12.74 -24.78
N LEU A 65 5.26 -12.65 -23.72
CA LEU A 65 5.22 -13.58 -22.58
C LEU A 65 4.10 -13.29 -21.57
N GLY A 66 3.25 -12.28 -21.83
CA GLY A 66 2.06 -11.97 -21.04
C GLY A 66 2.34 -11.20 -19.74
N TYR A 67 3.47 -10.50 -19.63
CA TYR A 67 3.76 -9.66 -18.47
C TYR A 67 2.79 -8.46 -18.44
N PRO A 68 2.23 -8.11 -17.27
CA PRO A 68 1.29 -6.99 -17.19
C PRO A 68 2.04 -5.66 -17.40
N ARG A 69 1.57 -4.85 -18.36
CA ARG A 69 1.98 -3.44 -18.47
C ARG A 69 1.72 -2.73 -17.14
N MET A 70 2.75 -2.12 -16.56
CA MET A 70 2.56 -1.38 -15.31
C MET A 70 1.66 -0.17 -15.54
N SER A 71 0.56 -0.15 -14.81
CA SER A 71 -0.48 0.87 -14.91
C SER A 71 -0.85 1.34 -13.53
N TRP A 72 -0.68 2.64 -13.29
CA TRP A 72 -1.21 3.33 -12.13
C TRP A 72 -2.52 4.01 -12.54
N ASN A 73 -3.52 3.99 -11.66
CA ASN A 73 -4.71 4.81 -11.86
C ASN A 73 -4.55 6.13 -11.08
N PRO A 74 -4.29 7.28 -11.74
CA PRO A 74 -4.21 8.56 -11.03
C PRO A 74 -5.55 8.98 -10.39
N GLN A 75 -6.67 8.33 -10.77
CA GLN A 75 -7.99 8.51 -10.13
C GLN A 75 -8.20 7.60 -8.91
N SER A 76 -7.28 6.69 -8.62
CA SER A 76 -7.36 5.76 -7.48
C SER A 76 -5.98 5.51 -6.84
N PRO A 77 -5.32 6.55 -6.31
CA PRO A 77 -4.05 6.39 -5.63
C PRO A 77 -4.21 5.59 -4.33
N ASN A 78 -3.43 4.51 -4.19
CA ASN A 78 -3.43 3.63 -3.02
C ASN A 78 -2.73 4.29 -1.81
N TYR A 79 -3.41 5.24 -1.17
CA TYR A 79 -2.93 5.96 0.02
C TYR A 79 -3.71 5.52 1.28
N THR A 80 -3.03 4.94 2.27
CA THR A 80 -3.67 4.33 3.46
C THR A 80 -3.28 5.01 4.76
N VAL A 81 -4.07 6.03 5.13
CA VAL A 81 -4.24 6.58 6.48
C VAL A 81 -5.71 7.02 6.51
N SER A 82 -6.65 6.43 7.29
CA SER A 82 -8.11 6.49 6.98
C SER A 82 -9.01 6.36 8.23
N TYR A 83 -10.14 7.08 8.51
CA TYR A 83 -11.03 8.10 7.88
C TYR A 83 -11.49 7.90 6.42
N HIS A 84 -12.73 8.30 6.11
CA HIS A 84 -13.33 8.27 4.77
C HIS A 84 -14.21 9.49 4.46
N TYR A 85 -14.06 10.07 3.27
CA TYR A 85 -15.09 10.90 2.62
C TYR A 85 -15.78 10.08 1.53
N LEU A 86 -17.12 10.13 1.47
CA LEU A 86 -17.93 9.31 0.55
C LEU A 86 -18.90 10.16 -0.30
N GLY A 87 -18.40 10.64 -1.44
CA GLY A 87 -19.23 11.13 -2.55
C GLY A 87 -19.79 12.54 -2.35
N ASP A 88 -20.85 12.64 -1.55
CA ASP A 88 -21.69 13.84 -1.41
C ASP A 88 -21.65 14.42 0.01
N ARG A 89 -22.10 15.66 0.16
CA ARG A 89 -22.22 16.34 1.47
C ARG A 89 -23.33 15.69 2.30
N PRO A 90 -23.20 15.56 3.64
CA PRO A 90 -22.16 16.13 4.51
C PRO A 90 -20.86 15.30 4.59
N ILE A 91 -19.81 15.84 5.24
CA ILE A 91 -18.50 15.18 5.38
C ILE A 91 -18.43 14.42 6.71
N HIS A 92 -18.13 13.12 6.68
CA HIS A 92 -18.09 12.27 7.87
C HIS A 92 -16.66 12.11 8.41
N TYR A 93 -16.50 12.28 9.72
CA TYR A 93 -15.27 12.07 10.48
C TYR A 93 -15.30 10.70 11.17
N ARG A 94 -14.31 9.89 10.80
CA ARG A 94 -13.84 8.71 11.54
C ARG A 94 -12.37 8.96 11.85
N LEU A 95 -11.79 8.34 12.88
CA LEU A 95 -10.36 8.56 13.21
C LEU A 95 -9.44 8.17 12.03
N GLY A 96 -8.68 9.14 11.46
CA GLY A 96 -7.69 8.93 10.36
C GLY A 96 -7.65 10.02 9.26
N TYR A 97 -7.21 9.67 8.03
CA TYR A 97 -7.07 10.46 6.78
C TYR A 97 -6.97 11.99 6.92
N LEU A 98 -5.74 12.46 6.84
CA LEU A 98 -5.45 13.75 6.21
C LEU A 98 -5.13 13.49 4.73
N LYS A 99 -6.00 13.91 3.80
CA LYS A 99 -5.68 13.83 2.36
C LYS A 99 -4.64 14.90 2.00
N MET A 100 -3.37 14.55 2.20
CA MET A 100 -2.24 15.35 1.75
C MET A 100 -2.08 15.21 0.22
N PRO A 101 -1.63 16.26 -0.50
CA PRO A 101 -1.15 16.09 -1.87
C PRO A 101 0.11 15.21 -1.82
N ALA A 102 0.14 14.17 -2.65
CA ALA A 102 1.32 13.36 -2.87
C ALA A 102 1.41 13.01 -4.35
N ILE A 103 2.62 13.09 -4.90
CA ILE A 103 2.89 12.95 -6.33
C ILE A 103 2.53 11.54 -6.83
N ASP A 104 2.08 11.46 -8.08
CA ASP A 104 1.72 10.18 -8.70
C ASP A 104 2.95 9.43 -9.25
N LEU A 105 2.71 8.28 -9.88
CA LEU A 105 3.77 7.45 -10.43
C LEU A 105 4.49 8.10 -11.63
N GLU A 106 3.83 8.92 -12.45
CA GLU A 106 4.49 9.59 -13.60
C GLU A 106 5.50 10.61 -13.09
N GLU A 107 5.09 11.48 -12.16
CA GLU A 107 5.96 12.49 -11.55
C GLU A 107 7.10 11.84 -10.74
N ALA A 108 6.80 10.76 -9.99
CA ALA A 108 7.81 10.02 -9.25
C ALA A 108 8.84 9.34 -10.16
N LEU A 109 8.43 8.83 -11.33
CA LEU A 109 9.33 8.28 -12.35
C LEU A 109 10.17 9.36 -13.01
N GLU A 110 9.62 10.55 -13.27
CA GLU A 110 10.39 11.68 -13.81
C GLU A 110 11.49 12.12 -12.83
N ILE A 111 11.18 12.21 -11.54
CA ILE A 111 12.14 12.53 -10.48
C ILE A 111 13.19 11.41 -10.33
N ALA A 112 12.77 10.14 -10.32
CA ALA A 112 13.67 9.01 -10.10
C ALA A 112 14.61 8.75 -11.28
N SER A 113 14.13 8.82 -12.52
CA SER A 113 14.95 8.63 -13.72
C SER A 113 16.05 9.70 -13.84
N LYS A 114 15.71 10.97 -13.54
CA LYS A 114 16.68 12.07 -13.44
C LYS A 114 17.68 11.87 -12.30
N ALA A 115 17.22 11.51 -11.10
CA ALA A 115 18.09 11.30 -9.94
C ALA A 115 19.04 10.11 -10.12
N ALA A 116 18.60 9.04 -10.79
CA ALA A 116 19.43 7.89 -11.14
C ALA A 116 20.30 8.12 -12.40
N ASN A 117 20.03 9.17 -13.19
CA ASN A 117 20.63 9.42 -14.50
C ASN A 117 20.49 8.22 -15.45
N ILE A 118 19.25 7.82 -15.74
CA ILE A 118 18.90 6.69 -16.60
C ILE A 118 17.85 7.07 -17.66
N THR A 119 17.74 6.24 -18.71
CA THR A 119 16.85 6.47 -19.86
C THR A 119 16.06 5.20 -20.21
N PRO A 120 14.83 5.29 -20.76
CA PRO A 120 13.92 4.15 -20.95
C PRO A 120 14.37 3.15 -22.04
N GLN A 121 15.43 3.47 -22.79
CA GLN A 121 16.05 2.58 -23.78
C GLN A 121 17.05 1.61 -23.13
N ASN A 122 17.66 2.01 -22.00
CA ASN A 122 18.72 1.26 -21.30
C ASN A 122 18.25 0.65 -19.97
N TYR A 123 17.11 1.12 -19.44
CA TYR A 123 16.48 0.62 -18.22
C TYR A 123 14.97 0.60 -18.38
N LYS A 124 14.30 -0.38 -17.77
CA LYS A 124 12.85 -0.38 -17.55
C LYS A 124 12.56 -0.30 -16.05
N LEU A 125 11.38 0.16 -15.68
CA LEU A 125 10.84 -0.12 -14.35
C LEU A 125 10.51 -1.62 -14.27
N VAL A 126 10.76 -2.29 -13.14
CA VAL A 126 10.30 -3.67 -12.89
C VAL A 126 9.26 -3.73 -11.77
N SER A 127 9.34 -2.84 -10.77
CA SER A 127 8.30 -2.68 -9.75
C SER A 127 8.25 -1.26 -9.18
N ALA A 128 7.10 -0.93 -8.58
CA ALA A 128 6.86 0.32 -7.88
C ALA A 128 6.00 0.07 -6.64
N TYR A 129 6.49 0.52 -5.47
CA TYR A 129 5.79 0.41 -4.20
C TYR A 129 5.52 1.79 -3.63
N PHE A 130 4.27 2.08 -3.28
CA PHE A 130 3.92 3.25 -2.50
C PHE A 130 3.79 2.88 -1.01
N SER A 131 4.55 3.56 -0.16
CA SER A 131 4.43 3.49 1.30
C SER A 131 3.70 4.74 1.80
N PRO A 132 2.53 4.62 2.47
CA PRO A 132 1.85 5.76 3.06
C PRO A 132 2.66 6.34 4.21
N GLY A 133 2.56 7.66 4.37
CA GLY A 133 3.12 8.36 5.52
C GLY A 133 2.29 8.13 6.79
N HIS A 134 2.85 8.49 7.94
CA HIS A 134 2.19 8.43 9.24
C HIS A 134 2.19 9.82 9.88
N VAL A 135 1.00 10.37 10.13
CA VAL A 135 0.78 11.63 10.84
C VAL A 135 0.29 11.32 12.25
N VAL A 136 0.96 11.87 13.27
CA VAL A 136 0.58 11.77 14.68
C VAL A 136 0.60 13.17 15.28
N ASN A 137 -0.47 13.56 15.98
CA ASN A 137 -0.64 14.90 16.56
C ASN A 137 -0.39 16.05 15.56
N GLY A 138 -0.76 15.84 14.29
CA GLY A 138 -0.53 16.77 13.18
C GLY A 138 0.91 16.84 12.65
N SER A 139 1.87 16.19 13.31
CA SER A 139 3.25 16.04 12.84
C SER A 139 3.38 14.83 11.92
N LEU A 140 3.99 15.02 10.75
CA LEU A 140 4.34 13.94 9.83
C LEU A 140 5.58 13.20 10.38
N LEU A 141 5.36 12.09 11.08
CA LEU A 141 6.44 11.29 11.69
C LEU A 141 7.13 10.37 10.68
N ILE A 142 6.36 9.85 9.73
CA ILE A 142 6.87 9.10 8.58
C ILE A 142 6.32 9.80 7.35
N GLU A 143 7.21 10.26 6.49
CA GLU A 143 6.85 10.95 5.26
C GLU A 143 6.55 9.93 4.16
N PRO A 144 5.47 10.08 3.36
CA PRO A 144 5.11 9.09 2.33
C PRO A 144 6.21 8.95 1.28
N THR A 145 6.36 7.76 0.70
CA THR A 145 7.41 7.46 -0.29
C THR A 145 6.95 6.55 -1.41
N TRP A 146 7.46 6.82 -2.61
CA TRP A 146 7.59 5.81 -3.66
C TRP A 146 8.94 5.11 -3.54
N SER A 147 8.97 3.79 -3.71
CA SER A 147 10.17 2.99 -3.96
C SER A 147 10.07 2.42 -5.36
N LEU A 148 11.03 2.76 -6.23
CA LEU A 148 11.01 2.49 -7.66
C LEU A 148 12.22 1.66 -8.05
N HIS A 149 11.97 0.49 -8.63
CA HIS A 149 12.98 -0.52 -8.94
C HIS A 149 13.20 -0.57 -10.45
N PHE A 150 14.39 -0.23 -10.91
CA PHE A 150 14.75 -0.20 -12.33
C PHE A 150 15.74 -1.30 -12.68
N VAL A 151 15.43 -2.04 -13.75
CA VAL A 151 16.26 -3.12 -14.29
C VAL A 151 16.91 -2.66 -15.59
N ARG A 152 18.19 -2.98 -15.77
CA ARG A 152 18.95 -2.65 -16.98
C ARG A 152 18.56 -3.59 -18.12
N THR A 153 18.49 -3.08 -19.34
CA THR A 153 18.14 -3.85 -20.54
C THR A 153 19.34 -4.12 -21.43
N PHE A 154 19.34 -5.26 -22.12
CA PHE A 154 20.26 -5.57 -23.21
C PHE A 154 19.54 -6.34 -24.32
N LYS A 155 19.43 -5.73 -25.50
CA LYS A 155 18.75 -6.29 -26.68
C LYS A 155 17.33 -6.79 -26.37
N GLY A 156 16.57 -6.01 -25.61
CA GLY A 156 15.18 -6.30 -25.21
C GLY A 156 15.05 -7.06 -23.88
N TYR A 157 16.02 -7.89 -23.50
CA TYR A 157 15.98 -8.66 -22.27
C TYR A 157 16.42 -7.86 -21.05
N TRP A 158 15.83 -8.16 -19.88
CA TRP A 158 16.19 -7.62 -18.58
C TRP A 158 17.43 -8.34 -18.00
N ILE A 159 18.32 -7.60 -17.35
CA ILE A 159 19.49 -8.13 -16.64
C ILE A 159 19.11 -8.52 -15.19
N TRP A 160 19.93 -9.34 -14.55
CA TRP A 160 19.85 -9.63 -13.13
C TRP A 160 20.54 -8.54 -12.30
N GLY A 161 19.77 -7.77 -11.53
CA GLY A 161 20.28 -6.80 -10.58
C GLY A 161 20.35 -7.30 -9.13
N GLY A 162 20.91 -6.47 -8.24
CA GLY A 162 21.25 -6.84 -6.87
C GLY A 162 20.30 -6.38 -5.76
N PHE A 163 19.23 -5.64 -6.08
CA PHE A 163 18.27 -5.11 -5.10
C PHE A 163 16.91 -5.84 -5.14
N GLY A 164 15.87 -5.22 -4.56
CA GLY A 164 14.48 -5.69 -4.64
C GLY A 164 14.05 -5.94 -6.08
N ASP A 165 13.25 -7.00 -6.29
CA ASP A 165 12.80 -7.50 -7.60
C ASP A 165 13.93 -7.70 -8.63
N TYR A 166 15.15 -7.96 -8.12
CA TYR A 166 16.36 -8.17 -8.91
C TYR A 166 16.67 -6.97 -9.80
N SER A 167 16.50 -5.75 -9.26
CA SER A 167 16.76 -4.49 -9.96
C SER A 167 18.21 -4.03 -9.82
N ASP A 168 18.73 -3.39 -10.87
CA ASP A 168 20.06 -2.78 -10.90
C ASP A 168 20.09 -1.46 -10.12
N ILE A 169 18.94 -0.78 -10.04
CA ILE A 169 18.78 0.50 -9.34
C ILE A 169 17.51 0.46 -8.50
N GLU A 170 17.58 1.05 -7.31
CA GLU A 170 16.44 1.31 -6.44
C GLU A 170 16.45 2.81 -6.08
N VAL A 171 15.33 3.50 -6.30
CA VAL A 171 15.18 4.92 -5.98
C VAL A 171 14.02 5.12 -5.02
N THR A 172 14.29 5.74 -3.88
CA THR A 172 13.25 6.18 -2.93
C THR A 172 12.94 7.66 -3.18
N VAL A 173 11.71 7.97 -3.56
CA VAL A 173 11.22 9.35 -3.78
C VAL A 173 10.30 9.75 -2.64
N ASP A 174 10.54 10.94 -2.09
CA ASP A 174 9.65 11.64 -1.18
C ASP A 174 8.37 12.01 -1.91
N ALA A 175 7.28 11.30 -1.62
CA ALA A 175 6.04 11.50 -2.33
C ALA A 175 5.31 12.79 -1.93
N PHE A 176 5.69 13.43 -0.81
CA PHE A 176 5.10 14.69 -0.36
C PHE A 176 5.86 15.91 -0.89
N LYS A 177 7.21 15.85 -0.89
CA LYS A 177 8.07 16.96 -1.33
C LYS A 177 8.45 16.93 -2.81
N GLY A 178 8.27 15.78 -3.48
CA GLY A 178 8.68 15.61 -4.89
C GLY A 178 10.19 15.58 -5.09
N VAL A 179 10.94 14.90 -4.21
CA VAL A 179 12.41 14.80 -4.30
C VAL A 179 12.91 13.38 -4.07
N ALA A 180 13.94 12.94 -4.80
CA ALA A 180 14.62 11.68 -4.49
C ALA A 180 15.37 11.79 -3.15
N ARG A 181 15.09 10.88 -2.21
CA ARG A 181 15.83 10.78 -0.93
C ARG A 181 17.05 9.87 -1.04
N GLN A 182 16.95 8.80 -1.81
CA GLN A 182 17.99 7.77 -1.94
C GLN A 182 18.01 7.22 -3.37
N VAL A 183 19.22 6.98 -3.88
CA VAL A 183 19.47 6.26 -5.13
C VAL A 183 20.52 5.19 -4.81
N SER A 184 20.11 3.92 -4.83
CA SER A 184 20.99 2.77 -4.67
C SER A 184 21.34 2.21 -6.05
N LYS A 185 22.62 1.93 -6.34
CA LYS A 185 23.07 1.37 -7.62
C LYS A 185 23.85 0.07 -7.44
N TYR A 186 23.54 -0.90 -8.30
CA TYR A 186 24.21 -2.17 -8.46
C TYR A 186 24.66 -2.26 -9.90
N GLU A 187 25.96 -2.17 -10.12
CA GLU A 187 26.54 -2.21 -11.46
C GLU A 187 27.35 -3.50 -11.60
N GLU A 188 26.73 -4.52 -12.17
CA GLU A 188 27.46 -5.63 -12.81
C GLU A 188 27.93 -5.21 -14.22
N ASP A 189 28.94 -5.91 -14.73
CA ASP A 189 29.40 -5.74 -16.10
C ASP A 189 28.25 -6.01 -17.08
N LEU A 190 28.25 -5.30 -18.21
CA LEU A 190 27.33 -5.60 -19.30
C LEU A 190 27.77 -6.86 -20.05
N PRO A 191 26.82 -7.63 -20.63
CA PRO A 191 27.15 -8.63 -21.63
C PRO A 191 27.98 -8.02 -22.77
N PRO A 192 28.97 -8.73 -23.33
CA PRO A 192 29.71 -8.28 -24.50
C PRO A 192 28.79 -7.85 -25.64
N SER A 193 29.11 -6.78 -26.37
CA SER A 193 28.21 -6.21 -27.39
C SER A 193 27.83 -7.19 -28.52
N ASN A 194 28.70 -8.16 -28.80
CA ASN A 194 28.48 -9.26 -29.74
C ASN A 194 27.69 -10.45 -29.17
N ALA A 195 27.37 -10.49 -27.87
CA ALA A 195 26.61 -11.56 -27.25
C ALA A 195 25.19 -11.68 -27.84
N SER A 196 24.74 -12.92 -28.02
CA SER A 196 23.44 -13.28 -28.58
C SER A 196 22.73 -14.26 -27.65
N PHE A 197 21.44 -14.08 -27.43
CA PHE A 197 20.64 -14.89 -26.51
C PHE A 197 19.44 -15.47 -27.26
N ASN A 198 19.30 -16.80 -27.24
CA ASN A 198 18.27 -17.52 -27.96
C ASN A 198 17.24 -18.11 -26.98
N LEU A 199 16.00 -17.61 -27.04
CA LEU A 199 14.88 -18.22 -26.31
C LEU A 199 14.37 -19.44 -27.11
N ARG A 200 14.84 -20.65 -26.78
CA ARG A 200 14.42 -21.90 -27.44
C ARG A 200 13.36 -22.68 -26.67
N ILE A 201 13.33 -22.56 -25.35
CA ILE A 201 12.29 -23.15 -24.50
C ILE A 201 11.41 -22.07 -23.86
N ASN A 202 10.12 -22.34 -23.76
CA ASN A 202 9.16 -21.46 -23.08
C ASN A 202 9.09 -21.76 -21.56
N SER A 203 8.37 -20.89 -20.84
CA SER A 203 8.18 -20.95 -19.39
C SER A 203 7.59 -22.29 -18.90
N SER A 204 6.62 -22.85 -19.62
CA SER A 204 6.03 -24.16 -19.31
C SER A 204 7.05 -25.30 -19.45
N GLN A 205 7.85 -25.29 -20.52
CA GLN A 205 8.91 -26.27 -20.75
C GLN A 205 10.00 -26.18 -19.67
N ALA A 206 10.40 -24.96 -19.28
CA ALA A 206 11.34 -24.75 -18.18
C ALA A 206 10.83 -25.35 -16.85
N ILE A 207 9.54 -25.18 -16.55
CA ILE A 207 8.87 -25.77 -15.38
C ILE A 207 8.81 -27.30 -15.48
N GLU A 208 8.54 -27.87 -16.64
CA GLU A 208 8.51 -29.34 -16.85
C GLU A 208 9.90 -29.99 -16.71
N ILE A 209 10.95 -29.34 -17.23
CA ILE A 209 12.33 -29.81 -17.07
C ILE A 209 12.76 -29.70 -15.61
N LEU A 210 12.46 -28.58 -14.92
CA LEU A 210 12.74 -28.43 -13.50
C LEU A 210 12.00 -29.47 -12.64
N ARG A 211 10.75 -29.80 -12.98
CA ARG A 211 9.93 -30.83 -12.30
C ARG A 211 10.43 -32.26 -12.48
N SER A 212 11.11 -32.54 -13.59
CA SER A 212 11.67 -33.86 -13.94
C SER A 212 13.15 -34.00 -13.56
N SER A 213 13.85 -32.89 -13.32
CA SER A 213 15.25 -32.83 -12.91
C SER A 213 15.54 -33.52 -11.57
N ASN A 214 16.77 -34.01 -11.40
CA ASN A 214 17.28 -34.62 -10.18
C ASN A 214 18.51 -33.84 -9.67
N ILE A 215 18.27 -32.70 -9.02
CA ILE A 215 19.31 -31.78 -8.56
C ILE A 215 19.81 -32.20 -7.17
N PRO A 216 21.13 -32.36 -6.93
CA PRO A 216 21.66 -32.66 -5.61
C PRO A 216 21.21 -31.67 -4.53
N ASN A 217 20.97 -32.17 -3.31
CA ASN A 217 20.56 -31.42 -2.13
C ASN A 217 19.20 -30.67 -2.20
N ILE A 218 18.50 -30.69 -3.34
CA ILE A 218 17.14 -30.13 -3.47
C ILE A 218 16.09 -31.20 -3.12
N PRO A 219 15.07 -30.90 -2.27
CA PRO A 219 14.01 -31.87 -1.98
C PRO A 219 13.21 -32.26 -3.23
N VAL A 220 13.20 -33.55 -3.60
CA VAL A 220 12.48 -34.06 -4.78
C VAL A 220 10.97 -33.74 -4.76
N GLN A 221 10.36 -33.59 -3.58
CA GLN A 221 8.96 -33.15 -3.46
C GLN A 221 8.77 -31.67 -3.81
N LEU A 222 9.75 -30.79 -3.51
CA LEU A 222 9.73 -29.39 -3.90
C LEU A 222 9.78 -29.26 -5.43
N LEU A 223 10.67 -30.01 -6.09
CA LEU A 223 10.74 -30.03 -7.55
C LEU A 223 9.44 -30.54 -8.17
N ARG A 224 8.96 -31.73 -7.77
CA ARG A 224 7.80 -32.39 -8.40
C ARG A 224 6.43 -31.77 -8.08
N LYS A 225 6.26 -31.16 -6.90
CA LYS A 225 4.97 -30.66 -6.40
C LYS A 225 4.98 -29.19 -5.97
N GLY A 226 6.10 -28.49 -6.13
CA GLY A 226 6.19 -27.07 -5.79
C GLY A 226 5.18 -26.22 -6.56
N ALA A 227 4.49 -25.36 -5.83
CA ALA A 227 3.75 -24.25 -6.42
C ALA A 227 4.76 -23.22 -6.93
N VAL A 228 4.61 -22.82 -8.19
CA VAL A 228 5.40 -21.72 -8.77
C VAL A 228 4.98 -20.42 -8.09
N ARG A 229 5.95 -19.66 -7.58
CA ARG A 229 5.74 -18.34 -6.94
C ARG A 229 6.15 -17.19 -7.84
N LEU A 230 7.19 -17.42 -8.63
CA LEU A 230 7.69 -16.52 -9.65
C LEU A 230 8.25 -17.37 -10.78
N ILE A 231 8.02 -16.92 -12.01
CA ILE A 231 8.82 -17.28 -13.17
C ILE A 231 9.13 -15.98 -13.92
N ASP A 232 10.41 -15.70 -14.11
CA ASP A 232 10.96 -14.48 -14.72
C ASP A 232 11.99 -14.88 -15.79
N LEU A 233 12.26 -14.01 -16.76
CA LEU A 233 13.25 -14.25 -17.82
C LEU A 233 14.36 -13.19 -17.71
N ARG A 234 15.58 -13.60 -17.35
CA ARG A 234 16.70 -12.68 -17.07
C ARG A 234 17.99 -13.10 -17.77
N ILE A 235 18.77 -12.12 -18.24
CA ILE A 235 20.20 -12.31 -18.50
C ILE A 235 20.92 -12.29 -17.16
N ALA A 236 21.76 -13.29 -16.88
CA ALA A 236 22.64 -13.28 -15.71
C ALA A 236 24.02 -13.86 -16.05
N ARG A 237 25.03 -13.51 -15.25
CA ARG A 237 26.32 -14.20 -15.19
C ARG A 237 26.42 -14.94 -13.86
N ILE A 238 26.58 -16.25 -13.92
CA ILE A 238 26.93 -17.06 -12.73
C ILE A 238 28.43 -16.88 -12.50
N SER A 239 28.83 -16.49 -11.29
CA SER A 239 30.23 -16.23 -10.95
C SER A 239 30.45 -16.37 -9.43
N PRO A 240 31.57 -16.96 -8.97
CA PRO A 240 31.88 -17.05 -7.54
C PRO A 240 31.86 -15.71 -6.79
N ASP A 241 32.15 -14.61 -7.49
CA ASP A 241 32.20 -13.25 -6.94
C ASP A 241 30.83 -12.51 -6.99
N ALA A 242 29.79 -13.14 -7.55
CA ALA A 242 28.46 -12.55 -7.62
C ALA A 242 27.86 -12.34 -6.21
N LYS A 243 27.09 -11.26 -5.99
CA LYS A 243 26.54 -10.97 -4.65
C LYS A 243 25.30 -11.78 -4.30
N ASN A 244 24.63 -12.39 -5.28
CA ASN A 244 23.47 -13.26 -5.05
C ASN A 244 23.91 -14.73 -4.96
N LEU A 245 23.51 -15.42 -3.88
CA LEU A 245 23.86 -16.82 -3.62
C LEU A 245 23.50 -17.78 -4.77
N LEU A 246 22.41 -17.52 -5.50
CA LEU A 246 22.02 -18.33 -6.67
C LEU A 246 23.00 -18.17 -7.84
N LEU A 247 23.67 -17.02 -7.96
CA LEU A 247 24.70 -16.77 -8.97
C LEU A 247 26.10 -17.21 -8.54
N GLN A 248 26.33 -17.47 -7.25
CA GLN A 248 27.62 -17.98 -6.75
C GLN A 248 27.84 -19.47 -7.03
N SER A 249 26.76 -20.26 -7.03
CA SER A 249 26.83 -21.74 -6.99
C SER A 249 26.04 -22.40 -8.12
N PRO A 250 26.66 -22.63 -9.30
CA PRO A 250 26.06 -23.44 -10.35
C PRO A 250 25.94 -24.92 -9.97
N VAL A 251 25.05 -25.63 -10.68
CA VAL A 251 24.94 -27.09 -10.66
C VAL A 251 26.08 -27.75 -11.46
N ASP A 252 26.59 -27.06 -12.49
CA ASP A 252 27.65 -27.53 -13.38
C ASP A 252 28.67 -26.39 -13.64
N PRO A 253 29.98 -26.59 -13.43
CA PRO A 253 31.00 -25.58 -13.65
C PRO A 253 31.03 -24.93 -15.04
N LYS A 254 30.45 -25.56 -16.08
CA LYS A 254 30.41 -25.00 -17.44
C LYS A 254 29.61 -23.70 -17.58
N PHE A 255 28.79 -23.35 -16.58
CA PHE A 255 28.02 -22.09 -16.57
C PHE A 255 28.78 -20.92 -15.92
N ILE A 256 29.99 -21.14 -15.39
CA ILE A 256 30.75 -20.11 -14.68
C ILE A 256 31.30 -19.05 -15.64
N ASN A 257 31.14 -17.78 -15.26
CA ASN A 257 31.63 -16.57 -15.90
C ASN A 257 31.08 -16.29 -17.32
N GLU A 258 30.10 -17.06 -17.80
CA GLU A 258 29.35 -16.75 -19.02
C GLU A 258 28.06 -15.99 -18.71
N TYR A 259 27.75 -14.96 -19.52
CA TYR A 259 26.41 -14.38 -19.58
C TYR A 259 25.50 -15.29 -20.39
N ARG A 260 24.34 -15.65 -19.84
CA ARG A 260 23.30 -16.39 -20.55
C ARG A 260 21.91 -15.89 -20.17
N LEU A 261 20.93 -16.27 -20.98
CA LEU A 261 19.51 -16.03 -20.72
C LEU A 261 18.93 -17.22 -19.94
N TYR A 262 18.30 -16.93 -18.81
CA TYR A 262 17.76 -17.93 -17.90
C TYR A 262 16.28 -17.67 -17.60
N TRP A 263 15.50 -18.75 -17.59
CA TRP A 263 14.24 -18.80 -16.84
C TRP A 263 14.59 -18.89 -15.35
N PHE A 264 14.36 -17.80 -14.63
CA PHE A 264 14.45 -17.77 -13.18
C PHE A 264 13.13 -18.24 -12.57
N ILE A 265 13.17 -19.28 -11.75
CA ILE A 265 11.96 -19.92 -11.20
C ILE A 265 12.08 -20.02 -9.68
N ILE A 266 11.04 -19.58 -8.97
CA ILE A 266 10.88 -19.83 -7.53
C ILE A 266 9.76 -20.84 -7.31
N LEU A 267 10.07 -21.96 -6.65
CA LEU A 267 9.10 -22.95 -6.19
C LEU A 267 8.93 -22.88 -4.67
N SER A 268 7.71 -23.09 -4.18
CA SER A 268 7.44 -23.39 -2.77
C SER A 268 6.70 -24.72 -2.62
N GLY A 269 7.16 -25.60 -1.74
CA GLY A 269 6.41 -26.79 -1.37
C GLY A 269 5.30 -26.51 -0.37
N GLU A 270 4.49 -27.53 -0.07
CA GLU A 270 3.55 -27.51 1.04
C GLU A 270 4.28 -27.63 2.39
N ASN A 271 3.61 -27.28 3.49
CA ASN A 271 4.13 -27.48 4.84
C ASN A 271 4.35 -28.98 5.11
N ILE A 272 5.59 -29.35 5.44
CA ILE A 272 5.99 -30.73 5.70
C ILE A 272 5.47 -31.12 7.09
N ARG A 273 4.28 -31.73 7.14
CA ARG A 273 3.60 -32.18 8.35
C ARG A 273 4.50 -33.08 9.23
N ASN A 274 5.13 -32.49 10.24
CA ASN A 274 5.63 -33.13 11.47
C ASN A 274 6.09 -32.06 12.48
N GLY A 275 5.14 -31.26 13.00
CA GLY A 275 5.38 -30.25 14.04
C GLY A 275 6.08 -28.95 13.58
N ASN A 276 7.04 -29.03 12.66
CA ASN A 276 7.78 -27.85 12.20
C ASN A 276 6.91 -26.94 11.33
N LEU A 277 6.76 -25.69 11.77
CA LEU A 277 6.16 -24.60 10.99
C LEU A 277 7.17 -24.10 9.93
N THR A 278 7.52 -24.93 8.96
CA THR A 278 8.40 -24.55 7.84
C THR A 278 7.95 -25.17 6.53
N TYR A 279 8.03 -24.40 5.44
CA TYR A 279 7.86 -24.91 4.07
C TYR A 279 9.16 -24.75 3.27
N PRO A 280 9.47 -25.68 2.35
CA PRO A 280 10.66 -25.60 1.52
C PRO A 280 10.46 -24.57 0.40
N VAL A 281 11.46 -23.72 0.17
CA VAL A 281 11.54 -22.77 -0.95
C VAL A 281 12.82 -23.05 -1.74
N GLY A 282 12.71 -23.05 -3.05
CA GLY A 282 13.86 -23.21 -3.94
C GLY A 282 13.81 -22.21 -5.07
N SER A 283 14.99 -21.72 -5.43
CA SER A 283 15.19 -20.71 -6.47
C SER A 283 16.17 -21.29 -7.48
N PHE A 284 15.82 -21.22 -8.77
CA PHE A 284 16.45 -22.00 -9.84
C PHE A 284 16.68 -21.15 -11.08
N LEU A 285 17.78 -21.41 -11.80
CA LEU A 285 18.03 -20.89 -13.14
C LEU A 285 18.03 -22.04 -14.14
N VAL A 286 17.14 -21.97 -15.13
CA VAL A 286 17.07 -22.92 -16.26
C VAL A 286 17.51 -22.19 -17.53
N ASP A 287 18.55 -22.67 -18.19
CA ASP A 287 19.12 -22.09 -19.40
C ASP A 287 18.07 -22.06 -20.53
N ALA A 288 17.78 -20.88 -21.07
CA ALA A 288 16.66 -20.66 -21.99
C ALA A 288 16.90 -21.20 -23.41
N GLU A 289 18.13 -21.60 -23.74
CA GLU A 289 18.53 -22.17 -25.03
C GLU A 289 18.58 -23.70 -24.99
N THR A 290 19.09 -24.28 -23.92
CA THR A 290 19.33 -25.73 -23.76
C THR A 290 18.30 -26.43 -22.87
N GLY A 291 17.66 -25.69 -21.96
CA GLY A 291 16.79 -26.24 -20.92
C GLY A 291 17.52 -26.87 -19.73
N GLU A 292 18.85 -26.83 -19.67
CA GLU A 292 19.60 -27.37 -18.54
C GLU A 292 19.45 -26.48 -17.28
N VAL A 293 19.40 -27.09 -16.10
CA VAL A 293 19.37 -26.33 -14.83
C VAL A 293 20.79 -25.87 -14.49
N ALA A 294 21.05 -24.59 -14.64
CA ALA A 294 22.37 -23.99 -14.49
C ALA A 294 22.73 -23.70 -13.02
N ALA A 295 21.76 -23.25 -12.22
CA ALA A 295 21.95 -22.99 -10.80
C ALA A 295 20.70 -23.34 -9.99
N ALA A 296 20.90 -23.69 -8.72
CA ALA A 296 19.83 -24.02 -7.79
C ALA A 296 20.24 -23.69 -6.35
N THR A 297 19.37 -23.01 -5.60
CA THR A 297 19.50 -22.87 -4.16
C THR A 297 18.21 -23.26 -3.45
N TYR A 298 18.33 -23.71 -2.20
CA TYR A 298 17.23 -24.25 -1.40
C TYR A 298 17.35 -23.77 0.04
N TYR A 299 16.23 -23.33 0.60
CA TYR A 299 16.11 -22.89 1.99
C TYR A 299 14.73 -23.22 2.55
N THR A 300 14.60 -23.25 3.87
CA THR A 300 13.31 -23.41 4.55
C THR A 300 12.85 -22.08 5.10
N THR A 301 11.66 -21.63 4.71
CA THR A 301 11.01 -20.48 5.32
C THR A 301 9.99 -20.94 6.35
N LEU A 302 9.76 -20.15 7.40
CA LEU A 302 8.49 -20.22 8.14
C LEU A 302 7.33 -20.01 7.15
N PRO A 303 6.11 -20.53 7.40
CA PRO A 303 4.93 -20.02 6.70
C PRO A 303 4.91 -18.51 6.81
N SER A 304 4.42 -17.80 5.78
CA SER A 304 3.94 -16.44 5.98
C SER A 304 2.88 -16.54 7.08
N MET A 305 3.25 -16.12 8.29
CA MET A 305 2.47 -16.45 9.47
C MET A 305 1.09 -15.85 9.28
N LYS A 306 0.07 -16.70 9.31
CA LYS A 306 -1.32 -16.27 9.39
C LYS A 306 -1.46 -15.48 10.68
N TRP A 307 -1.33 -14.16 10.57
CA TRP A 307 -1.03 -13.28 11.72
C TRP A 307 -2.04 -13.56 12.82
N GLN A 308 -1.54 -14.04 13.96
CA GLN A 308 -2.35 -14.30 15.13
C GLN A 308 -2.61 -12.96 15.80
N THR A 309 -3.86 -12.54 15.81
CA THR A 309 -4.26 -11.24 16.32
C THR A 309 -5.68 -11.30 16.85
N VAL A 310 -6.03 -10.30 17.66
CA VAL A 310 -7.39 -10.07 18.13
C VAL A 310 -7.82 -8.71 17.58
N PHE A 311 -8.97 -8.63 16.92
CA PHE A 311 -9.61 -7.35 16.65
C PHE A 311 -10.56 -6.98 17.79
N ALA A 312 -10.61 -5.70 18.13
CA ALA A 312 -11.49 -5.14 19.14
C ALA A 312 -12.23 -3.93 18.55
N ARG A 313 -13.56 -3.94 18.56
CA ARG A 313 -14.40 -2.83 18.09
C ARG A 313 -15.62 -2.65 18.97
N LEU A 314 -16.08 -1.41 19.13
CA LEU A 314 -17.35 -1.15 19.80
C LEU A 314 -18.53 -1.62 18.95
N ASN A 315 -19.51 -2.24 19.61
CA ASN A 315 -20.79 -2.61 19.04
C ASN A 315 -21.83 -1.53 19.39
N TYR A 316 -21.84 -0.43 18.64
CA TYR A 316 -22.66 0.76 18.96
C TYR A 316 -24.17 0.50 19.10
N SER A 317 -24.71 -0.58 18.53
CA SER A 317 -26.12 -0.98 18.71
C SER A 317 -26.41 -1.73 20.02
N SER A 318 -25.40 -1.97 20.87
CA SER A 318 -25.54 -2.54 22.23
C SER A 318 -25.54 -1.49 23.34
N ALA A 319 -25.68 -0.20 23.00
CA ALA A 319 -25.71 0.88 23.98
C ALA A 319 -26.93 0.77 24.91
N GLU A 320 -26.69 0.51 26.20
CA GLU A 320 -27.70 0.51 27.27
C GLU A 320 -27.55 1.80 28.11
N ASN A 321 -28.59 2.63 28.20
CA ASN A 321 -28.57 3.91 28.95
C ASN A 321 -27.40 4.86 28.55
N LEU A 322 -26.99 4.81 27.29
CA LEU A 322 -26.09 5.76 26.65
C LEU A 322 -26.75 6.26 25.37
N GLU A 323 -26.53 7.52 25.02
CA GLU A 323 -26.84 8.04 23.68
C GLU A 323 -25.63 7.78 22.78
N VAL A 324 -25.83 7.38 21.52
CA VAL A 324 -24.74 7.22 20.54
C VAL A 324 -25.15 7.96 19.28
N GLU A 325 -24.48 9.08 19.02
CA GLU A 325 -24.92 10.05 18.01
C GLU A 325 -23.80 10.45 17.04
N ASN A 326 -24.22 11.05 15.93
CA ASN A 326 -23.35 11.56 14.87
C ASN A 326 -23.27 13.09 14.98
N MET A 327 -22.27 13.58 15.72
CA MET A 327 -22.18 14.98 16.11
C MET A 327 -21.64 15.86 14.98
N THR A 328 -22.45 16.82 14.54
CA THR A 328 -22.07 17.74 13.46
C THR A 328 -21.49 19.04 14.01
N ILE A 329 -20.21 19.29 13.74
CA ILE A 329 -19.55 20.57 14.04
C ILE A 329 -19.21 21.30 12.73
N THR A 330 -19.17 22.63 12.75
CA THR A 330 -18.59 23.38 11.62
C THR A 330 -17.09 23.46 11.81
N VAL A 331 -16.31 23.23 10.74
CA VAL A 331 -14.86 23.39 10.78
C VAL A 331 -14.34 24.22 9.61
N CYS A 332 -13.44 25.15 9.91
CA CYS A 332 -12.68 25.94 8.97
C CYS A 332 -11.24 25.39 8.89
N PRO A 333 -10.75 24.97 7.71
CA PRO A 333 -9.35 24.56 7.57
C PRO A 333 -8.36 25.65 7.98
N LYS A 334 -7.40 25.31 8.84
CA LYS A 334 -6.36 26.22 9.38
C LYS A 334 -5.28 26.59 8.34
N PHE A 335 -5.32 26.00 7.15
CA PHE A 335 -4.32 26.21 6.09
C PHE A 335 -4.40 27.60 5.46
N ALA A 336 -3.71 28.54 6.09
CA ALA A 336 -3.24 29.77 5.47
C ALA A 336 -1.74 29.90 5.77
N TYR A 337 -0.93 30.11 4.72
CA TYR A 337 0.53 30.27 4.75
C TYR A 337 1.29 28.95 5.04
N GLU A 338 1.94 28.37 4.03
CA GLU A 338 3.26 28.71 3.46
C GLU A 338 4.41 28.04 4.23
N PHE A 339 4.70 26.79 3.85
CA PHE A 339 6.06 26.55 3.36
C PHE A 339 6.09 27.06 1.91
N PRO A 340 6.97 28.01 1.55
CA PRO A 340 7.40 28.08 0.16
C PRO A 340 8.13 26.77 -0.16
N PRO A 341 7.84 26.11 -1.28
CA PRO A 341 8.78 25.15 -1.84
C PRO A 341 10.11 25.85 -2.18
N LEU A 342 11.16 25.07 -2.44
CA LEU A 342 12.28 25.59 -3.23
C LEU A 342 11.75 26.12 -4.57
N GLU A 343 12.34 27.19 -5.11
CA GLU A 343 11.75 27.98 -6.21
C GLU A 343 11.43 27.15 -7.49
N ASP A 344 12.07 26.00 -7.66
CA ASP A 344 11.88 25.06 -8.77
C ASP A 344 10.74 24.03 -8.59
N SER A 345 10.04 23.98 -7.46
CA SER A 345 9.00 22.96 -7.24
C SER A 345 7.73 23.20 -8.07
N LEU A 346 7.28 22.15 -8.76
CA LEU A 346 6.08 22.16 -9.59
C LEU A 346 4.77 22.22 -8.77
N ILE A 347 4.82 21.83 -7.49
CA ILE A 347 3.66 21.76 -6.59
C ILE A 347 3.26 23.16 -6.09
N LYS A 348 2.47 23.88 -6.88
CA LYS A 348 1.94 25.20 -6.49
C LYS A 348 0.88 25.07 -5.39
N PRO A 349 1.07 25.71 -4.21
CA PRO A 349 0.13 25.57 -3.09
C PRO A 349 -1.15 26.41 -3.31
N ILE A 350 -2.20 25.80 -3.86
CA ILE A 350 -3.52 26.44 -3.98
C ILE A 350 -4.64 25.48 -3.60
N ILE A 351 -5.36 25.81 -2.52
CA ILE A 351 -6.82 25.96 -2.45
C ILE A 351 -7.16 26.39 -1.01
N ARG A 352 -7.74 27.58 -0.82
CA ARG A 352 -8.44 27.90 0.44
C ARG A 352 -9.76 27.14 0.46
N LEU A 353 -9.79 26.02 1.17
CA LEU A 353 -11.03 25.30 1.45
C LEU A 353 -11.92 26.14 2.36
N SER A 354 -13.15 26.44 1.92
CA SER A 354 -14.18 27.05 2.75
C SER A 354 -14.52 26.15 3.95
N CYS A 355 -15.05 26.75 5.02
CA CYS A 355 -15.52 25.98 6.17
C CYS A 355 -16.68 25.04 5.78
N PHE A 356 -16.77 23.88 6.42
CA PHE A 356 -17.74 22.83 6.10
C PHE A 356 -18.28 22.11 7.34
N PRO A 357 -19.47 21.50 7.28
CA PRO A 357 -19.97 20.63 8.35
C PRO A 357 -19.21 19.30 8.36
N LEU A 358 -18.73 18.91 9.54
CA LEU A 358 -17.98 17.70 9.85
C LEU A 358 -18.79 16.85 10.83
N ILE A 359 -19.20 15.66 10.41
CA ILE A 359 -20.03 14.73 11.20
C ILE A 359 -19.14 13.69 11.87
N ILE A 360 -18.85 13.87 13.14
CA ILE A 360 -18.10 12.93 13.98
C ILE A 360 -19.01 11.78 14.35
N GLU A 361 -18.76 10.60 13.77
CA GLU A 361 -19.67 9.47 13.87
C GLU A 361 -19.49 8.64 15.16
N ASN A 362 -20.61 8.15 15.70
CA ASN A 362 -20.67 7.24 16.85
C ASN A 362 -20.02 7.81 18.13
N VAL A 363 -20.24 9.09 18.42
CA VAL A 363 -19.87 9.67 19.72
C VAL A 363 -20.76 9.05 20.79
N ILE A 364 -20.15 8.41 21.79
CA ILE A 364 -20.88 7.96 22.99
C ILE A 364 -21.14 9.17 23.88
N ILE A 365 -22.39 9.44 24.20
CA ILE A 365 -22.83 10.53 25.06
C ILE A 365 -23.36 9.95 26.37
N VAL A 366 -22.91 10.53 27.49
CA VAL A 366 -23.37 10.24 28.85
C VAL A 366 -23.56 11.55 29.61
N LYS A 367 -24.70 11.72 30.29
CA LYS A 367 -24.99 12.95 31.02
C LYS A 367 -24.26 12.96 32.37
N PRO A 368 -23.86 14.13 32.92
CA PRO A 368 -23.17 14.22 34.21
C PRO A 368 -23.90 13.46 35.34
N GLY A 369 -23.24 12.45 35.92
CA GLY A 369 -23.80 11.60 36.98
C GLY A 369 -24.58 10.37 36.50
N GLU A 370 -24.84 10.22 35.21
CA GLU A 370 -25.47 9.02 34.63
C GLU A 370 -24.44 7.92 34.31
N SER A 371 -24.96 6.70 34.11
CA SER A 371 -24.16 5.54 33.71
C SER A 371 -24.92 4.59 32.81
N GLY A 372 -24.18 3.95 31.91
CA GLY A 372 -24.68 2.97 30.96
C GLY A 372 -23.60 1.99 30.53
N LYS A 373 -23.85 1.24 29.45
CA LYS A 373 -22.95 0.19 28.95
C LYS A 373 -22.91 0.14 27.43
N ILE A 374 -21.84 -0.42 26.90
CA ILE A 374 -21.68 -0.78 25.49
C ILE A 374 -20.79 -2.01 25.39
N ASP A 375 -21.12 -2.96 24.50
CA ASP A 375 -20.25 -4.11 24.24
C ASP A 375 -19.06 -3.73 23.35
N LEU A 376 -17.89 -4.24 23.73
CA LEU A 376 -16.74 -4.39 22.86
C LEU A 376 -16.79 -5.77 22.21
N GLU A 377 -17.03 -5.84 20.89
CA GLU A 377 -16.89 -7.07 20.12
C GLU A 377 -15.40 -7.38 19.95
N ILE A 378 -15.01 -8.53 20.51
CA ILE A 378 -13.68 -9.11 20.40
C ILE A 378 -13.72 -10.25 19.38
N LYS A 379 -12.78 -10.25 18.44
CA LYS A 379 -12.67 -11.27 17.39
C LYS A 379 -11.23 -11.75 17.22
N PRO A 380 -10.86 -12.91 17.79
CA PRO A 380 -9.60 -13.58 17.49
C PRO A 380 -9.53 -14.01 16.02
N ILE A 381 -8.32 -13.97 15.46
CA ILE A 381 -8.02 -14.27 14.06
C ILE A 381 -6.80 -15.19 14.01
N ASN A 382 -6.95 -16.33 13.32
CA ASN A 382 -5.93 -17.39 13.20
C ASN A 382 -5.48 -18.03 14.54
N ILE A 383 -6.25 -17.82 15.61
CA ILE A 383 -6.05 -18.42 16.93
C ILE A 383 -7.07 -19.56 17.10
N VAL A 384 -6.61 -20.71 17.60
CA VAL A 384 -7.41 -21.95 17.79
C VAL A 384 -7.30 -22.50 19.22
N SER A 385 -6.97 -21.62 20.16
CA SER A 385 -6.93 -21.86 21.61
C SER A 385 -7.81 -20.82 22.30
N ASP A 386 -8.07 -20.99 23.60
CA ASP A 386 -8.64 -19.92 24.41
C ASP A 386 -7.73 -18.67 24.34
N VAL A 387 -8.33 -17.48 24.37
CA VAL A 387 -7.61 -16.21 24.46
C VAL A 387 -8.05 -15.50 25.73
N ILE A 388 -7.09 -15.25 26.61
CA ILE A 388 -7.24 -14.48 27.85
C ILE A 388 -6.97 -13.02 27.50
N LEU A 389 -7.87 -12.13 27.93
CA LEU A 389 -7.93 -10.72 27.59
C LEU A 389 -7.89 -9.89 28.86
N SER A 390 -7.02 -8.89 28.94
CA SER A 390 -6.98 -7.90 30.03
C SER A 390 -6.90 -6.49 29.45
N PHE A 391 -7.50 -5.53 30.14
CA PHE A 391 -7.85 -4.23 29.57
C PHE A 391 -7.24 -3.06 30.36
N GLU A 392 -6.72 -2.07 29.65
CA GLU A 392 -6.22 -0.82 30.22
C GLU A 392 -6.84 0.39 29.52
N VAL A 393 -7.24 1.40 30.30
CA VAL A 393 -7.83 2.64 29.80
C VAL A 393 -6.76 3.73 29.81
N VAL A 394 -6.40 4.18 28.61
CA VAL A 394 -5.25 5.05 28.34
C VAL A 394 -5.73 6.43 27.88
N ASP A 395 -5.00 7.47 28.27
CA ASP A 395 -5.10 8.82 27.69
C ASP A 395 -4.09 8.94 26.53
N PRO A 396 -4.51 8.78 25.26
CA PRO A 396 -3.61 8.79 24.10
C PRO A 396 -2.95 10.15 23.82
N LEU A 397 -3.43 11.22 24.46
CA LEU A 397 -2.89 12.58 24.31
C LEU A 397 -2.10 13.00 25.56
N GLY A 398 -2.30 12.32 26.69
CA GLY A 398 -1.58 12.50 27.95
C GLY A 398 -1.99 13.73 28.77
N ASP A 399 -2.86 14.59 28.23
CA ASP A 399 -3.26 15.88 28.80
C ASP A 399 -4.78 16.07 28.95
N GLN A 400 -5.59 15.04 28.64
CA GLN A 400 -7.05 15.18 28.66
C GLN A 400 -7.61 15.15 30.08
N GLY A 401 -6.96 14.42 30.99
CA GLY A 401 -7.45 14.26 32.37
C GLY A 401 -8.72 13.43 32.41
N ILE A 402 -8.75 12.31 31.68
CA ILE A 402 -9.88 11.38 31.60
C ILE A 402 -10.27 10.94 33.02
N PRO A 403 -11.54 11.10 33.46
CA PRO A 403 -11.98 10.63 34.77
C PRO A 403 -11.85 9.10 34.87
N LYS A 404 -11.24 8.60 35.96
CA LYS A 404 -10.90 7.17 36.13
C LYS A 404 -12.09 6.21 36.08
N GLU A 405 -13.30 6.69 36.34
CA GLU A 405 -14.53 5.89 36.27
C GLU A 405 -15.28 6.01 34.93
N LEU A 406 -14.82 6.88 34.01
CA LEU A 406 -15.52 7.20 32.77
C LEU A 406 -15.66 6.00 31.83
N VAL A 407 -14.62 5.16 31.76
CA VAL A 407 -14.65 3.85 31.09
C VAL A 407 -14.12 2.81 32.06
N SER A 408 -14.93 1.79 32.33
CA SER A 408 -14.61 0.67 33.22
C SER A 408 -14.80 -0.66 32.48
N PRO A 409 -13.73 -1.22 31.86
CA PRO A 409 -13.74 -2.59 31.36
C PRO A 409 -13.75 -3.61 32.52
N PRO A 410 -14.10 -4.88 32.28
CA PRO A 410 -13.83 -5.95 33.24
C PRO A 410 -12.32 -6.18 33.37
N SER A 411 -11.87 -6.73 34.50
CA SER A 411 -10.45 -7.00 34.75
C SER A 411 -9.87 -8.10 33.85
N GLU A 412 -10.68 -9.09 33.48
CA GLU A 412 -10.32 -10.16 32.56
C GLU A 412 -11.55 -10.60 31.75
N ALA A 413 -11.35 -11.05 30.51
CA ALA A 413 -12.35 -11.77 29.70
C ALA A 413 -11.68 -12.94 28.96
N VAL A 414 -12.45 -13.97 28.58
CA VAL A 414 -11.91 -15.16 27.89
C VAL A 414 -12.72 -15.50 26.64
N ALA A 415 -12.07 -15.44 25.48
CA ALA A 415 -12.63 -15.86 24.19
C ALA A 415 -12.27 -17.34 23.93
N LYS A 416 -13.26 -18.23 24.05
CA LYS A 416 -13.03 -19.68 24.05
C LYS A 416 -12.72 -20.24 22.65
N ASN A 417 -11.69 -21.06 22.52
CA ASN A 417 -11.21 -21.66 21.27
C ASN A 417 -11.08 -20.65 20.10
N GLY A 418 -10.75 -19.38 20.39
CA GLY A 418 -10.64 -18.31 19.40
C GLY A 418 -11.99 -17.78 18.86
N SER A 419 -13.13 -18.07 19.51
CA SER A 419 -14.43 -17.55 19.10
C SER A 419 -14.53 -16.03 19.28
N SER A 420 -15.37 -15.37 18.49
CA SER A 420 -15.82 -14.02 18.85
C SER A 420 -16.55 -14.02 20.20
N ILE A 421 -16.41 -12.93 20.96
CA ILE A 421 -17.19 -12.65 22.17
C ILE A 421 -17.56 -11.15 22.22
N ASN A 422 -18.56 -10.82 23.03
CA ASN A 422 -18.81 -9.44 23.45
C ASN A 422 -18.31 -9.25 24.88
N VAL A 423 -17.68 -8.11 25.16
CA VAL A 423 -17.15 -7.74 26.48
C VAL A 423 -17.80 -6.41 26.92
N PRO A 424 -18.65 -6.39 27.95
CA PRO A 424 -19.39 -5.20 28.32
C PRO A 424 -18.49 -4.17 29.00
N LEU A 425 -18.35 -3.00 28.39
CA LEU A 425 -17.72 -1.83 28.99
C LEU A 425 -18.77 -1.03 29.75
N SER A 426 -18.50 -0.67 31.00
CA SER A 426 -19.35 0.25 31.76
C SER A 426 -18.86 1.68 31.56
N ILE A 427 -19.78 2.60 31.26
CA ILE A 427 -19.52 4.02 31.01
C ILE A 427 -20.22 4.83 32.10
N LYS A 428 -19.52 5.74 32.78
CA LYS A 428 -20.07 6.52 33.90
C LYS A 428 -19.50 7.92 33.99
N ALA A 429 -20.33 8.94 33.82
CA ALA A 429 -19.89 10.32 34.08
C ALA A 429 -19.91 10.62 35.60
N PRO A 430 -18.85 11.24 36.16
CA PRO A 430 -18.92 11.82 37.50
C PRO A 430 -20.00 12.92 37.56
N GLN A 431 -20.69 13.03 38.69
CA GLN A 431 -21.84 13.96 38.84
C GLN A 431 -21.46 15.44 38.64
N ASN A 432 -20.23 15.82 38.98
CA ASN A 432 -19.70 17.18 38.86
C ASN A 432 -18.61 17.27 37.79
N ALA A 433 -18.65 16.42 36.76
CA ALA A 433 -17.71 16.51 35.63
C ALA A 433 -18.07 17.66 34.70
N ASP A 434 -17.05 18.41 34.26
CA ASP A 434 -17.20 19.40 33.20
C ASP A 434 -17.67 18.74 31.90
N GLN A 435 -18.50 19.45 31.13
CA GLN A 435 -18.96 18.95 29.84
C GLN A 435 -17.80 18.94 28.84
N ARG A 436 -17.35 17.76 28.44
CA ARG A 436 -16.12 17.56 27.65
C ARG A 436 -16.18 16.27 26.85
N THR A 437 -15.65 16.34 25.63
CA THR A 437 -15.38 15.15 24.81
C THR A 437 -13.93 14.71 24.99
N TYR A 438 -13.75 13.40 25.17
CA TYR A 438 -12.49 12.72 25.37
C TYR A 438 -12.26 11.72 24.23
N LEU A 439 -11.01 11.60 23.81
CA LEU A 439 -10.52 10.43 23.08
C LEU A 439 -9.98 9.44 24.12
N VAL A 440 -10.63 8.30 24.27
CA VAL A 440 -10.16 7.21 25.12
C VAL A 440 -9.50 6.16 24.24
N GLU A 441 -8.28 5.75 24.58
CA GLU A 441 -7.66 4.54 24.04
C GLU A 441 -7.93 3.40 25.02
N LEU A 442 -8.40 2.26 24.50
CA LEU A 442 -8.58 1.03 25.26
C LEU A 442 -7.56 0.02 24.75
N ASP A 443 -6.49 -0.17 25.52
CA ASP A 443 -5.46 -1.16 25.28
C ASP A 443 -6.01 -2.55 25.69
N VAL A 444 -6.16 -3.43 24.69
CA VAL A 444 -6.64 -4.81 24.84
C VAL A 444 -5.45 -5.75 24.74
N TYR A 445 -4.87 -6.06 25.89
CA TYR A 445 -3.81 -7.06 26.01
C TYR A 445 -4.42 -8.46 25.87
N TRP A 446 -3.80 -9.31 25.05
CA TRP A 446 -4.30 -10.66 24.79
C TRP A 446 -3.17 -11.70 24.79
N ARG A 447 -3.46 -12.90 25.31
CA ARG A 447 -2.52 -14.04 25.34
C ARG A 447 -3.26 -15.37 25.26
N MET A 448 -2.60 -16.41 24.78
CA MET A 448 -3.06 -17.79 24.95
C MET A 448 -2.65 -18.31 26.34
N PRO A 449 -3.33 -19.32 26.93
CA PRO A 449 -3.01 -19.84 28.27
C PRO A 449 -1.54 -20.20 28.47
N ASP A 450 -0.92 -20.84 27.47
CA ASP A 450 0.48 -21.30 27.50
C ASP A 450 1.51 -20.18 27.24
N TRP A 451 1.06 -18.92 27.03
CA TRP A 451 1.95 -17.79 26.78
C TRP A 451 2.32 -17.04 28.06
N ASN A 452 3.62 -16.81 28.21
CA ASN A 452 4.24 -16.00 29.27
C ASN A 452 4.27 -14.50 28.97
N HIS A 453 3.74 -14.07 27.83
CA HIS A 453 3.70 -12.69 27.36
C HIS A 453 2.32 -12.38 26.75
N SER A 454 1.94 -11.11 26.78
CA SER A 454 0.74 -10.60 26.12
C SER A 454 1.12 -9.81 24.87
N MET A 455 0.33 -9.97 23.83
CA MET A 455 0.30 -9.09 22.66
C MET A 455 -0.74 -7.99 22.90
N LEU A 456 -0.69 -6.90 22.12
CA LEU A 456 -1.56 -5.75 22.31
C LEU A 456 -2.39 -5.45 21.04
N THR A 457 -3.68 -5.18 21.26
CA THR A 457 -4.61 -4.63 20.27
C THR A 457 -5.17 -3.32 20.82
N ARG A 458 -5.35 -2.33 19.94
CA ARG A 458 -5.86 -0.99 20.29
C ARG A 458 -7.22 -0.72 19.71
N THR A 459 -8.07 -0.05 20.46
CA THR A 459 -9.33 0.49 19.98
C THR A 459 -9.57 1.88 20.58
N PHE A 460 -10.13 2.79 19.79
CA PHE A 460 -10.30 4.19 20.15
C PHE A 460 -11.78 4.54 20.26
N ILE A 461 -12.13 5.31 21.29
CA ILE A 461 -13.50 5.65 21.65
C ILE A 461 -13.60 7.18 21.76
N LEU A 462 -14.59 7.77 21.10
CA LEU A 462 -14.97 9.16 21.34
C LEU A 462 -16.14 9.18 22.32
N LEU A 463 -15.91 9.79 23.48
CA LEU A 463 -16.81 9.75 24.61
C LEU A 463 -17.03 11.18 25.14
N SER A 464 -18.27 11.64 25.12
CA SER A 464 -18.69 12.96 25.53
C SER A 464 -19.47 12.92 26.84
N ILE A 465 -19.01 13.68 27.83
CA ILE A 465 -19.84 14.09 28.96
C ILE A 465 -20.62 15.32 28.51
N TRP A 466 -21.93 15.20 28.29
CA TRP A 466 -22.79 16.28 27.80
C TRP A 466 -24.22 16.08 28.29
N ASP A 467 -24.92 17.16 28.69
CA ASP A 467 -26.30 17.10 29.18
C ASP A 467 -27.36 17.34 28.08
N GLY A 468 -26.93 17.41 26.82
CA GLY A 468 -27.78 17.71 25.67
C GLY A 468 -28.14 19.19 25.50
N ARG A 469 -27.49 20.11 26.24
CA ARG A 469 -27.75 21.56 26.17
C ARG A 469 -26.58 22.33 25.57
N GLY A 470 -26.91 23.42 24.87
CA GLY A 470 -25.92 24.31 24.27
C GLY A 470 -25.22 23.70 23.05
N GLU A 471 -24.00 24.16 22.79
CA GLU A 471 -23.10 23.58 21.79
C GLU A 471 -22.46 22.31 22.35
N TRP A 472 -22.32 21.27 21.54
CA TRP A 472 -21.70 20.02 21.94
C TRP A 472 -20.21 20.22 22.26
N PRO A 473 -19.69 19.74 23.40
CA PRO A 473 -18.28 19.87 23.75
C PRO A 473 -17.37 19.28 22.66
N HIS A 474 -16.65 20.16 21.97
CA HIS A 474 -15.77 19.77 20.87
C HIS A 474 -14.72 18.73 21.31
N PRO A 475 -14.33 17.79 20.42
CA PRO A 475 -13.31 16.80 20.72
C PRO A 475 -11.96 17.49 21.01
N PRO A 476 -11.01 16.77 21.64
CA PRO A 476 -9.68 17.32 21.93
C PRO A 476 -9.06 18.01 20.71
N SER A 477 -8.51 19.21 20.89
CA SER A 477 -8.07 20.05 19.76
C SER A 477 -7.06 19.37 18.81
N GLN A 478 -6.31 18.41 19.36
CA GLN A 478 -5.38 17.51 18.69
C GLN A 478 -6.05 16.64 17.61
N LEU A 479 -7.31 16.20 17.84
CA LEU A 479 -8.13 15.49 16.86
C LEU A 479 -8.70 16.37 15.75
N LEU A 480 -8.70 17.69 15.95
CA LEU A 480 -9.05 18.70 14.97
C LEU A 480 -7.80 19.42 14.43
N THR A 481 -6.63 18.77 14.43
CA THR A 481 -5.41 19.40 13.89
C THR A 481 -5.55 19.65 12.38
N GLY A 482 -5.09 20.81 11.90
CA GLY A 482 -5.38 21.30 10.54
C GLY A 482 -6.79 21.92 10.38
N LEU A 483 -7.66 21.83 11.38
CA LEU A 483 -9.01 22.39 11.40
C LEU A 483 -9.18 23.37 12.57
N LYS A 484 -10.03 24.38 12.40
CA LYS A 484 -10.52 25.26 13.47
C LYS A 484 -12.03 25.04 13.57
N PRO A 485 -12.56 24.52 14.69
CA PRO A 485 -13.96 24.75 15.02
C PRO A 485 -14.19 26.25 15.31
#